data_AF-A0A0E9MSV0-F1
#
_entry.id   AF-A0A0E9MSV0-F1
#
_cell.length_a   1.000
_cell.length_b   1.000
_cell.length_c   1.000
_cell.angle_alpha   90.00
_cell.angle_beta   90.00
_cell.angle_gamma   90.00
#
_symmetry.space_group_name_H-M   'P 1'
#
loop_
_entity.id
_entity.type
_entity.pdbx_description
1 polymer ?
#
loop_
_entity_poly.entity_id
_entity_poly.type
_entity_poly.pdbx_seq_one_letter_code
_entity_poly.pdbx_strand_id
1 'polypeptide(L)' 'MSVIAAATPVWAASEDRPRPATAPAGTVETRYCMWMAATTGTLIEHVQCWTRDHWARQGVDVDKDWPKEGVRTEG' A
#
# COMPACT_ATOMS: atom_id res chain seq x y z
N MET A 1 12.41 12.65 -48.27
CA MET A 1 12.70 13.37 -47.02
C MET A 1 11.42 13.39 -46.20
N SER A 2 11.30 12.58 -45.15
CA SER A 2 10.16 12.63 -44.23
C SER A 2 10.70 12.70 -42.80
N VAL A 3 10.39 13.79 -42.12
CA VAL A 3 10.88 14.09 -40.76
C VAL A 3 10.11 13.29 -39.72
N ILE A 4 10.84 12.64 -38.82
CA ILE A 4 10.32 11.86 -37.70
C ILE A 4 9.99 12.85 -36.58
N ALA A 5 8.73 12.96 -36.17
CA ALA A 5 8.34 13.71 -34.98
C ALA A 5 8.62 12.87 -33.73
N ALA A 6 9.70 13.18 -33.01
CA ALA A 6 9.99 12.58 -31.71
C ALA A 6 9.13 13.26 -30.63
N ALA A 7 8.12 12.56 -30.11
CA ALA A 7 7.39 12.99 -28.92
C ALA A 7 8.22 12.62 -27.67
N THR A 8 8.90 13.60 -27.08
CA THR A 8 9.61 13.46 -25.80
C THR A 8 8.63 13.46 -24.61
N PRO A 9 8.95 12.74 -23.53
CA PRO A 9 7.97 12.26 -22.56
C PRO A 9 7.53 13.38 -21.61
N VAL A 10 6.23 13.47 -21.34
CA VAL A 10 5.74 14.31 -20.24
C VAL A 10 5.87 13.50 -18.95
N TRP A 11 6.74 13.98 -18.07
CA TRP A 11 6.86 13.60 -16.66
C TRP A 11 5.47 13.46 -16.00
N ALA A 12 5.25 12.36 -15.29
CA ALA A 12 4.40 12.36 -14.12
C ALA A 12 5.32 12.28 -12.90
N ALA A 13 5.26 13.31 -12.06
CA ALA A 13 5.93 13.39 -10.78
C ALA A 13 5.78 12.06 -10.03
N SER A 14 6.87 11.56 -9.45
CA SER A 14 6.72 10.74 -8.25
C SER A 14 6.14 11.69 -7.21
N GLU A 15 4.81 11.79 -7.16
CA GLU A 15 4.13 12.43 -6.06
C GLU A 15 4.76 11.84 -4.80
N ASP A 16 5.33 12.71 -3.98
CA ASP A 16 5.51 12.47 -2.55
C ASP A 16 4.10 12.22 -2.02
N ARG A 17 3.59 11.02 -2.28
CA ARG A 17 2.21 10.66 -2.03
C ARG A 17 2.14 10.69 -0.52
N PRO A 18 1.34 11.59 0.10
CA PRO A 18 1.32 11.75 1.53
C PRO A 18 1.14 10.38 2.14
N ARG A 19 2.16 9.88 2.84
CA ARG A 19 2.06 8.57 3.48
C ARG A 19 0.90 8.73 4.47
N PRO A 20 -0.26 8.08 4.27
CA PRO A 20 -1.43 8.43 5.03
C PRO A 20 -1.13 8.18 6.50
N ALA A 21 -1.20 9.23 7.33
CA ALA A 21 -1.02 9.10 8.77
C ALA A 21 -2.14 8.29 9.44
N THR A 22 -3.17 7.91 8.67
CA THR A 22 -4.31 7.11 9.09
C THR A 22 -4.74 6.24 7.92
N ALA A 23 -5.23 5.04 8.23
CA ALA A 23 -5.78 4.14 7.22
C ALA A 23 -6.94 4.82 6.46
N PRO A 24 -7.03 4.69 5.12
CA PRO A 24 -8.14 5.21 4.36
C PRO A 24 -9.46 4.66 4.88
N ALA A 25 -10.53 5.47 4.84
CA ALA A 25 -11.86 4.97 5.14
C ALA A 25 -12.26 3.93 4.07
N GLY A 26 -12.51 2.69 4.52
CA GLY A 26 -12.93 1.58 3.68
C GLY A 26 -14.21 0.93 4.19
N THR A 27 -14.85 0.13 3.33
CA THR A 27 -15.97 -0.73 3.71
C THR A 27 -15.45 -1.98 4.43
N VAL A 28 -16.37 -2.84 4.88
CA VAL A 28 -16.03 -4.15 5.46
C VAL A 28 -15.31 -5.08 4.47
N GLU A 29 -15.46 -4.82 3.17
CA GLU A 29 -14.83 -5.58 2.09
C GLU A 29 -13.46 -5.01 1.69
N THR A 30 -13.16 -3.77 2.07
CA THR A 30 -11.88 -3.13 1.77
C THR A 30 -10.74 -3.89 2.44
N ARG A 31 -9.78 -4.32 1.62
CA ARG A 31 -8.54 -4.95 2.04
C ARG A 31 -7.47 -3.90 2.20
N TYR A 32 -6.81 -3.93 3.33
CA TYR A 32 -5.71 -3.08 3.71
C TYR A 32 -4.43 -3.87 3.46
N CYS A 33 -3.67 -3.49 2.42
CA CYS A 33 -2.37 -4.08 2.13
C CYS A 33 -1.31 -3.44 3.02
N MET A 34 -0.71 -4.24 3.89
CA MET A 34 0.35 -3.81 4.81
C MET A 34 1.56 -4.73 4.72
N TRP A 35 2.75 -4.17 4.96
CA TRP A 35 3.97 -4.94 5.16
C TRP A 35 3.88 -5.76 6.45
N MET A 36 4.22 -7.04 6.36
CA MET A 36 4.30 -7.92 7.52
C MET A 36 5.74 -8.29 7.81
N ALA A 37 6.17 -7.97 9.03
CA ALA A 37 7.42 -8.47 9.56
C ALA A 37 7.36 -9.99 9.66
N ALA A 38 8.39 -10.66 9.14
CA ALA A 38 8.45 -12.12 9.19
C ALA A 38 8.53 -12.60 10.65
N THR A 39 7.52 -13.35 11.08
CA THR A 39 7.44 -13.92 12.42
C THR A 39 8.45 -15.07 12.63
N THR A 40 9.05 -15.58 11.56
CA THR A 40 9.73 -16.89 11.53
C THR A 40 11.18 -16.80 11.04
N GLY A 41 11.96 -15.82 11.49
CA GLY A 41 13.43 -15.84 11.35
C GLY A 41 14.03 -15.78 9.93
N THR A 42 13.22 -15.86 8.88
CA THR A 42 13.60 -15.61 7.49
C THR A 42 13.03 -14.28 7.05
N LEU A 43 13.94 -13.36 6.74
CA LEU A 43 13.74 -11.94 6.48
C LEU A 43 13.04 -11.69 5.12
N ILE A 44 11.81 -12.19 4.96
CA ILE A 44 11.01 -11.89 3.78
C ILE A 44 9.81 -11.08 4.22
N GLU A 45 9.96 -9.76 4.11
CA GLU A 45 8.87 -8.82 4.23
C GLU A 45 7.90 -9.08 3.07
N HIS A 46 6.69 -9.53 3.39
CA HIS A 46 5.65 -9.74 2.40
C HIS A 46 4.52 -8.73 2.63
N VAL A 47 4.01 -8.15 1.55
CA VAL A 47 2.78 -7.36 1.60
C VAL A 47 1.60 -8.32 1.68
N GLN A 48 0.83 -8.24 2.76
CA GLN A 48 -0.41 -8.99 2.92
C GLN A 48 -1.59 -8.04 2.81
N CYS A 49 -2.62 -8.43 2.06
CA CYS A 49 -3.83 -7.64 1.85
C CYS A 49 -5.03 -8.31 2.51
N TRP A 50 -5.51 -7.73 3.60
CA TRP A 50 -6.60 -8.31 4.38
C TRP A 50 -7.62 -7.27 4.82
N THR A 51 -8.86 -7.69 5.04
CA THR A 51 -9.89 -6.83 5.61
C THR A 51 -9.53 -6.46 7.04
N ARG A 52 -10.14 -5.38 7.52
CA ARG A 52 -9.94 -4.88 8.88
C ARG A 52 -10.23 -5.93 9.97
N ASP A 53 -11.27 -6.74 9.77
CA ASP A 53 -11.62 -7.86 10.66
C ASP A 53 -10.51 -8.93 10.70
N HIS A 54 -9.97 -9.28 9.53
CA HIS A 54 -8.93 -10.31 9.44
C HIS A 54 -7.60 -9.84 10.03
N TRP A 55 -7.27 -8.56 9.92
CA TRP A 55 -6.16 -7.95 10.65
C TRP A 55 -6.35 -7.98 12.16
N ALA A 56 -7.54 -7.61 12.64
CA ALA A 56 -7.87 -7.61 14.06
C ALA A 56 -7.78 -9.02 14.68
N ARG A 57 -8.15 -10.07 13.95
CA ARG A 57 -7.98 -11.48 14.39
C ARG A 57 -6.53 -11.89 14.63
N GLN A 58 -5.58 -11.20 14.02
CA GLN A 58 -4.14 -11.42 14.19
C GLN A 58 -3.52 -10.44 15.19
N GLY A 59 -4.33 -9.58 15.82
CA GLY A 59 -3.87 -8.58 16.77
C GLY A 59 -3.27 -7.33 16.12
N VAL A 60 -3.43 -7.14 14.81
CA VAL A 60 -2.98 -5.94 14.09
C VAL A 60 -4.12 -4.92 14.06
N ASP A 61 -3.85 -3.69 14.48
CA ASP A 61 -4.81 -2.59 14.45
C ASP A 61 -4.50 -1.70 13.25
N VAL A 62 -5.30 -1.84 12.21
CA VAL A 62 -5.13 -1.10 10.95
C VAL A 62 -5.01 0.41 11.18
N ASP A 63 -5.71 1.02 12.14
CA ASP A 63 -5.56 2.48 12.35
C ASP A 63 -4.22 2.85 12.98
N LYS A 64 -3.62 1.96 13.76
CA LYS A 64 -2.34 2.20 14.46
C LYS A 64 -1.13 1.78 13.64
N ASP A 65 -1.26 0.70 12.88
CA ASP A 65 -0.15 0.07 12.16
C ASP A 65 -0.02 0.58 10.72
N TRP A 66 -1.11 1.05 10.10
CA TRP A 66 -1.09 1.61 8.74
C TRP A 66 -0.08 2.74 8.50
N PRO A 67 0.16 3.69 9.43
CA PRO A 67 1.16 4.73 9.20
C PRO A 67 2.59 4.19 9.03
N LYS A 68 2.86 2.99 9.55
CA LYS A 68 4.15 2.32 9.50
C LYS A 68 4.22 1.35 8.32
N GLU A 69 3.19 0.50 8.20
CA GLU A 69 3.20 -0.66 7.31
C GLU A 69 2.30 -0.50 6.07
N GLY A 70 1.47 0.54 6.03
CA GLY A 70 0.44 0.75 5.00
C GLY A 70 1.01 0.96 3.61
N VAL A 71 0.53 0.14 2.66
CA VAL A 71 0.92 0.20 1.25
C VAL A 71 -0.20 0.78 0.40
N ARG A 72 -1.38 0.13 0.43
CA ARG A 72 -2.55 0.50 -0.40
C ARG A 72 -3.80 -0.20 0.10
N THR A 73 -4.98 0.35 -0.20
CA THR A 73 -6.25 -0.34 -0.02
C THR A 73 -6.73 -0.94 -1.34
N GLU A 74 -7.37 -2.10 -1.28
CA GLU A 74 -8.05 -2.76 -2.40
C GLU A 74 -9.54 -2.86 -2.04
N GLY A 75 -10.42 -2.50 -2.98
CA GLY A 75 -11.87 -2.45 -2.79
C GLY A 75 -12.59 -2.64 -4.11
#